data_AF-A0A2V8G3Q3-F1
#
_entry.id   AF-A0A2V8G3Q3-F1
#
_cell.length_a   1.000
_cell.length_b   1.000
_cell.length_c   1.000
_cell.angle_alpha   90.00
_cell.angle_beta   90.00
_cell.angle_gamma   90.00
#
_symmetry.space_group_name_H-M   'P 1'
#
loop_
_entity.id
_entity.type
_entity.pdbx_description
1 polymer ?
#
loop_
_entity_poly.entity_id
_entity_poly.type
_entity_poly.pdbx_seq_one_letter_code
_entity_poly.pdbx_strand_id
1 'polypeptide(L)'
;MSAVRVLVGTRKGAFVLTADAKRERWDVNGPLFGGWEIYHVKGSPADPNRLYASQSSSWFGQVIHRSNDGGNAWEPAGNKFAYDGVPGTHKWYDGTPHPWE
;
A
#
# COMPACT_ATOMS: atom_id res chain seq x y z
N MET A 1 19.35 5.72 -18.45
CA MET A 1 20.03 6.08 -17.18
C MET A 1 19.35 5.30 -16.06
N SER A 2 20.10 4.74 -15.12
CA SER A 2 19.52 4.07 -13.95
C SER A 2 18.99 5.12 -12.98
N ALA A 3 17.81 4.88 -12.42
CA ALA A 3 17.16 5.75 -11.45
C ALA A 3 16.89 4.96 -10.16
N VAL A 4 16.95 5.65 -9.02
CA VAL A 4 16.67 5.12 -7.69
C VAL A 4 15.42 5.80 -7.16
N ARG A 5 14.53 5.02 -6.54
CA ARG A 5 13.33 5.50 -5.87
C ARG A 5 13.29 4.99 -4.44
N VAL A 6 13.08 5.88 -3.48
CA VAL A 6 12.84 5.55 -2.07
C VAL A 6 11.38 5.88 -1.75
N LEU A 7 10.69 4.91 -1.18
CA LEU A 7 9.28 5.00 -0.82
C LEU A 7 9.19 5.15 0.69
N VAL A 8 8.59 6.25 1.15
CA VAL A 8 8.57 6.60 2.57
C VAL A 8 7.12 6.68 3.05
N GLY A 9 6.79 5.89 4.07
CA GLY A 9 5.55 6.01 4.83
C GLY A 9 5.80 6.67 6.19
N THR A 10 4.94 7.60 6.59
CA THR A 10 5.02 8.28 7.88
C THR A 10 3.64 8.37 8.53
N ARG A 11 3.58 8.81 9.79
CA ARG A 11 2.30 9.16 10.44
C ARG A 11 1.60 10.40 9.87
N LYS A 12 2.23 11.11 8.93
CA LYS A 12 1.73 12.38 8.36
C LYS A 12 1.53 12.34 6.84
N GLY A 13 1.73 11.18 6.22
CA GLY A 13 1.60 10.98 4.78
C GLY A 13 2.74 10.13 4.21
N ALA A 14 2.71 9.95 2.90
CA ALA A 14 3.76 9.29 2.14
C ALA A 14 4.61 10.29 1.36
N PHE A 15 5.83 9.88 1.03
CA PHE A 15 6.73 10.62 0.14
C PHE A 15 7.38 9.66 -0.84
N VAL A 16 7.62 10.13 -2.06
CA VAL A 16 8.40 9.42 -3.07
C VAL A 16 9.63 10.26 -3.38
N LEU A 17 10.80 9.73 -3.06
CA LEU A 17 12.07 10.39 -3.30
C LEU A 17 12.73 9.74 -4.50
N THR A 18 13.18 10.53 -5.48
CA THR A 18 13.84 10.02 -6.68
C THR A 18 15.22 10.64 -6.87
N ALA A 19 16.16 9.83 -7.34
CA ALA A 19 17.50 10.27 -7.70
C ALA A 19 18.03 9.47 -8.89
N ASP A 20 19.09 9.98 -9.51
CA ASP A 20 19.87 9.20 -10.46
C ASP A 20 20.76 8.15 -9.75
N ALA A 21 21.57 7.44 -10.54
CA ALA A 21 22.49 6.43 -10.02
C ALA A 21 23.54 6.97 -9.02
N LYS A 22 23.85 8.27 -9.04
CA LYS A 22 24.82 8.89 -8.13
C LYS A 22 24.24 9.14 -6.74
N ARG A 23 22.92 9.33 -6.65
CA ARG A 23 22.18 9.53 -5.37
C ARG A 23 22.64 10.75 -4.57
N GLU A 24 23.21 11.75 -5.24
CA GLU A 24 23.72 12.98 -4.63
C GLU A 24 22.64 14.06 -4.49
N ARG A 25 21.70 14.10 -5.42
CA ARG A 25 20.56 15.02 -5.42
C ARG A 25 19.27 14.24 -5.50
N TRP A 26 18.30 14.64 -4.69
CA TRP A 26 17.01 13.97 -4.56
C TRP A 26 15.89 14.96 -4.83
N ASP A 27 14.97 14.55 -5.69
CA ASP A 27 13.66 15.19 -5.83
C ASP A 27 12.68 14.54 -4.85
N VAL A 28 11.89 15.35 -4.15
CA VAL A 28 11.00 14.90 -3.07
C VAL A 28 9.55 15.22 -3.46
N ASN A 29 8.77 14.18 -3.76
CA ASN A 29 7.34 14.31 -4.03
C ASN A 29 6.52 13.98 -2.78
N GLY A 30 5.71 14.93 -2.31
CA GLY A 30 4.79 14.79 -1.20
C GLY A 30 4.53 16.11 -0.45
N PRO A 31 3.79 16.09 0.68
CA PRO A 31 3.17 14.90 1.27
C PRO A 31 2.02 14.38 0.42
N LEU A 32 2.09 13.10 0.05
CA LEU A 32 0.96 12.34 -0.48
C LEU A 32 0.11 11.88 0.71
N PHE A 33 -1.22 11.86 0.57
CA PHE A 33 -2.12 11.46 1.67
C PHE A 33 -1.92 12.30 2.94
N GLY A 34 -1.81 13.62 2.79
CA GLY A 34 -1.48 14.53 3.90
C GLY A 34 -2.36 14.33 5.14
N GLY A 35 -1.73 14.06 6.28
CA GLY A 35 -2.40 13.86 7.56
C GLY A 35 -2.90 12.43 7.81
N TRP A 36 -2.77 11.51 6.84
CA TRP A 36 -3.08 10.10 7.03
C TRP A 36 -1.83 9.31 7.43
N GLU A 37 -2.02 8.27 8.24
CA GLU A 37 -0.93 7.37 8.60
C GLU A 37 -0.67 6.38 7.48
N ILE A 38 0.58 6.32 7.03
CA ILE A 38 1.04 5.38 6.01
C ILE A 38 1.97 4.37 6.66
N TYR A 39 1.48 3.15 6.80
CA TYR A 39 2.23 2.07 7.45
C TYR A 39 3.31 1.49 6.54
N HIS A 40 3.07 1.46 5.23
CA HIS A 40 4.01 0.93 4.26
C HIS A 40 3.72 1.45 2.86
N VAL A 41 4.77 1.64 2.06
CA VAL A 41 4.67 1.93 0.62
C VAL A 41 5.61 0.98 -0.11
N LYS A 42 5.13 0.29 -1.14
CA LYS A 42 5.89 -0.76 -1.83
C LYS A 42 5.68 -0.72 -3.34
N GLY A 43 6.77 -0.87 -4.08
CA GLY A 43 6.74 -1.03 -5.54
C GLY A 43 6.45 -2.48 -5.94
N SER A 44 5.79 -2.65 -7.08
CA SER A 44 5.56 -3.94 -7.70
C SER A 44 6.83 -4.44 -8.42
N PRO A 45 7.26 -5.70 -8.23
CA PRO A 45 8.34 -6.26 -9.03
C PRO A 45 7.93 -6.50 -10.49
N ALA A 46 6.63 -6.61 -10.77
CA ALA A 46 6.11 -6.85 -12.12
C ALA A 46 6.01 -5.56 -12.96
N ASP A 47 5.93 -4.40 -12.31
CA ASP A 47 5.83 -3.09 -12.97
C ASP A 47 6.44 -2.01 -12.06
N PRO A 48 7.62 -1.45 -12.41
CA PRO A 48 8.28 -0.42 -11.60
C PRO A 48 7.49 0.88 -11.38
N ASN A 49 6.47 1.16 -12.20
CA ASN A 49 5.59 2.31 -12.01
C ASN A 49 4.40 2.01 -11.10
N ARG A 50 4.10 0.73 -10.86
CA ARG A 50 3.04 0.34 -9.96
C ARG A 50 3.50 0.37 -8.50
N LEU A 51 2.88 1.23 -7.72
CA LEU A 51 3.14 1.37 -6.28
C LEU A 51 1.86 1.09 -5.48
N TYR A 52 2.04 0.58 -4.27
CA TYR A 52 0.96 0.36 -3.30
C TYR A 52 1.28 1.09 -2.01
N ALA A 53 0.27 1.70 -1.39
CA ALA A 53 0.38 2.36 -0.10
C ALA A 53 -0.68 1.81 0.86
N SER A 54 -0.23 1.42 2.04
CA SER A 54 -1.07 0.95 3.14
C SER A 54 -1.45 2.13 4.02
N GLN A 55 -2.51 2.83 3.61
CA GLN A 55 -3.07 3.94 4.35
C GLN A 55 -3.98 3.43 5.46
N SER A 56 -4.00 4.12 6.61
CA SER A 56 -4.98 3.90 7.66
C SER A 56 -5.56 5.23 8.15
N SER A 57 -6.86 5.23 8.40
CA SER A 57 -7.57 6.34 9.05
C SER A 57 -8.51 5.82 10.13
N SER A 58 -8.90 6.69 11.06
CA SER A 58 -9.86 6.34 12.11
C SER A 58 -11.26 6.04 11.59
N TRP A 59 -11.61 6.55 10.40
CA TRP A 59 -12.94 6.39 9.83
C TRP A 59 -13.08 5.15 8.94
N PHE A 60 -12.12 4.92 8.05
CA PHE A 60 -12.18 3.83 7.07
C PHE A 60 -11.29 2.63 7.41
N GLY A 61 -10.56 2.69 8.53
CA GLY A 61 -9.53 1.71 8.83
C GLY A 61 -8.45 1.70 7.75
N GLN A 62 -7.93 0.50 7.46
CA GLN A 62 -6.90 0.32 6.45
C GLN A 62 -7.48 0.21 5.05
N VAL A 63 -6.98 1.04 4.12
CA VAL A 63 -7.33 1.01 2.70
C VAL A 63 -6.06 0.97 1.86
N ILE A 64 -5.96 -0.02 0.98
CA ILE A 64 -4.85 -0.09 0.04
C ILE A 64 -5.10 0.91 -1.08
N HIS A 65 -4.15 1.80 -1.30
CA HIS A 65 -4.12 2.68 -2.46
C HIS A 65 -3.08 2.18 -3.45
N ARG A 66 -3.36 2.36 -4.74
CA ARG A 66 -2.46 2.00 -5.83
C ARG A 66 -2.18 3.22 -6.69
N SER A 67 -0.93 3.35 -7.12
CA SER A 67 -0.53 4.21 -8.23
C SER A 67 -0.04 3.32 -9.36
N ASN A 68 -0.31 3.71 -10.61
CA ASN A 68 0.22 3.04 -11.81
C ASN A 68 1.18 3.95 -12.60
N ASP A 69 1.52 5.14 -12.07
CA ASP A 69 2.29 6.18 -12.75
C ASP A 69 3.49 6.66 -11.91
N GLY A 70 4.02 5.79 -11.05
CA GLY A 70 5.20 6.05 -10.25
C GLY A 70 4.96 6.90 -9.00
N GLY A 71 3.71 7.06 -8.58
CA GLY A 71 3.31 7.76 -7.38
C GLY A 71 2.73 9.16 -7.61
N ASN A 72 2.42 9.54 -8.86
CA ASN A 72 1.86 10.84 -9.19
C ASN A 72 0.35 10.88 -8.92
N ALA A 73 -0.38 9.84 -9.33
CA ALA A 73 -1.80 9.66 -9.03
C ALA A 73 -2.05 8.36 -8.26
N TRP A 74 -3.06 8.39 -7.39
CA TRP A 74 -3.42 7.29 -6.52
C TRP A 74 -4.93 7.05 -6.51
N GLU A 75 -5.31 5.78 -6.51
CA GLU A 75 -6.69 5.33 -6.43
C GLU A 75 -6.85 4.25 -5.35
N PRO A 76 -8.00 4.15 -4.67
CA PRO A 76 -8.27 3.03 -3.78
C PRO A 76 -8.31 1.71 -4.56
N ALA A 77 -7.49 0.74 -4.15
CA ALA A 77 -7.48 -0.63 -4.66
C ALA A 77 -8.33 -1.57 -3.80
N GLY A 78 -9.00 -1.04 -2.78
CA GLY A 78 -9.91 -1.75 -1.89
C GLY A 78 -9.31 -2.11 -0.53
N ASN A 79 -10.16 -2.69 0.30
CA ASN A 79 -9.87 -3.11 1.69
C ASN A 79 -10.55 -4.44 2.04
N LYS A 80 -11.05 -5.17 1.04
CA LYS A 80 -11.89 -6.36 1.28
C LYS A 80 -11.11 -7.61 1.65
N PHE A 81 -9.78 -7.62 1.45
CA PHE A 81 -8.86 -8.74 1.76
C PHE A 81 -9.50 -10.13 1.63
N ALA A 82 -10.22 -10.35 0.52
CA ALA A 82 -11.00 -11.56 0.34
C ALA A 82 -10.07 -12.76 0.14
N TYR A 83 -10.44 -13.89 0.71
CA TYR A 83 -9.78 -15.15 0.40
C TYR A 83 -10.01 -15.50 -1.07
N ASP A 84 -8.98 -16.03 -1.72
CA ASP A 84 -9.14 -16.70 -3.00
C ASP A 84 -9.69 -18.12 -2.74
N GLY A 85 -10.79 -18.46 -3.39
CA GLY A 85 -11.49 -19.73 -3.21
C GLY A 85 -12.56 -19.73 -2.10
N VAL A 86 -13.02 -20.94 -1.75
CA VAL A 86 -14.04 -21.14 -0.71
C VAL A 86 -13.34 -21.16 0.66
N PRO A 87 -13.68 -20.28 1.61
CA PRO A 87 -13.01 -20.16 2.92
C PRO A 87 -12.95 -21.44 3.76
N GLY A 88 -13.78 -22.43 3.43
CA GLY A 88 -13.88 -23.69 4.18
C GLY A 88 -14.65 -23.52 5.49
N THR A 89 -14.33 -24.36 6.48
CA THR A 89 -15.02 -24.39 7.77
C THR A 89 -14.04 -24.16 8.94
N HIS A 90 -14.57 -23.72 10.07
CA HIS A 90 -13.91 -23.66 11.37
C HIS A 90 -14.61 -24.57 12.38
N LYS A 91 -13.94 -24.92 13.48
CA LYS A 91 -14.59 -25.68 14.57
C LYS A 91 -15.39 -24.74 15.47
N TRP A 92 -16.64 -25.10 15.72
CA TRP A 92 -17.49 -24.44 16.70
C TRP A 92 -17.20 -24.93 18.12
N TYR A 93 -17.80 -24.30 19.13
CA TYR A 93 -17.54 -24.64 20.54
C TYR A 93 -17.93 -26.08 20.90
N ASP A 94 -18.82 -26.71 20.11
CA ASP A 94 -19.24 -28.11 20.23
C ASP A 94 -18.35 -29.08 19.42
N GLY A 95 -17.31 -28.56 18.76
CA GLY A 95 -16.38 -29.33 17.94
C GLY A 95 -16.85 -29.64 16.52
N THR A 96 -18.04 -29.21 16.12
CA THR A 96 -18.58 -29.43 14.76
C THR A 96 -18.02 -28.39 13.77
N PRO A 97 -17.89 -28.73 12.46
CA PRO A 97 -17.42 -27.80 11.45
C PRO A 97 -18.53 -26.83 11.00
N HIS A 98 -18.26 -25.53 11.04
CA HIS A 98 -19.15 -24.45 10.60
C HIS A 98 -18.49 -23.59 9.51
N PRO A 99 -19.21 -23.13 8.47
CA PRO A 99 -18.67 -22.18 7.50
C PRO A 99 -18.15 -20.90 8.18
N TRP A 100 -17.17 -20.25 7.56
CA TRP A 100 -16.83 -18.88 7.92
C TRP A 100 -17.91 -17.93 7.38
N GLU A 101 -18.52 -17.12 8.26
CA GLU A 101 -19.42 -16.01 7.89
C GLU A 101 -18.66 -14.71 7.62
#